data_AF-A0A440V1Z4-F1
#
_entry.id   AF-A0A440V1Z4-F1
#
_cell.length_a   1.000
_cell.length_b   1.000
_cell.length_c   1.000
_cell.angle_alpha   90.00
_cell.angle_beta   90.00
_cell.angle_gamma   90.00
#
_symmetry.space_group_name_H-M   'P 1'
#
loop_
_entity.id
_entity.type
_entity.pdbx_description
1 polymer ?
#
loop_
_entity_poly.entity_id
_entity_poly.type
_entity_poly.pdbx_seq_one_letter_code
_entity_poly.pdbx_strand_id
1 'polypeptide(L)'
;MLKDKAGADSTSYLEPGQVIDLDEFNIKAFVLGPPRDEVLLRKDTPSKGQAKEVYLTRLDAAAAAESTVNAQLSLLANRTDTVLPFSAVYQRPLKEKTRRKKATKSGVRKLYDAPAEKWRRIDSDWTGSIEALALKMDSDTNNTSLALAFELPDGQVLLFPGDAQVGNWLSWNDQTYPPAAKTMSSGKPVTAEDLLRRTTFYKVGHHGSHNATVKALGLERMVDPRLVAAIPVVEAVAAIQGKGRAEPGSGWRMPFEELYKALQEKTKGRIVQGDGNPTVEKRAFRNNPTSAKRPVKIEHSDLFVEMTFDLS
;
A
#
# COMPACT_ATOMS: atom_id res chain seq x y z
N MET A 1 3.30 10.12 -21.06
CA MET A 1 3.59 9.25 -19.88
C MET A 1 4.97 9.59 -19.32
N LEU A 2 5.29 9.19 -18.08
CA LEU A 2 6.60 9.47 -17.46
C LEU A 2 7.77 9.00 -18.35
N LYS A 3 7.65 7.82 -18.97
CA LYS A 3 8.61 7.28 -19.93
C LYS A 3 8.89 8.17 -21.13
N ASP A 4 7.88 8.91 -21.62
CA ASP A 4 8.04 9.80 -22.77
C ASP A 4 8.80 11.07 -22.37
N LYS A 5 8.75 11.44 -21.07
CA LYS A 5 9.54 12.55 -20.50
C LYS A 5 10.96 12.13 -20.14
N ALA A 6 11.15 10.90 -19.66
CA ALA A 6 12.46 10.35 -19.34
C ALA A 6 13.25 9.96 -20.59
N GLY A 7 12.57 9.55 -21.67
CA GLY A 7 13.21 9.00 -22.87
C GLY A 7 13.45 7.49 -22.73
N ALA A 8 13.54 6.81 -23.88
CA ALA A 8 13.72 5.36 -23.93
C ALA A 8 15.03 4.92 -23.24
N ASP A 9 16.11 5.68 -23.43
CA ASP A 9 17.44 5.39 -22.89
C ASP A 9 17.52 5.53 -21.36
N SER A 10 16.53 6.19 -20.74
CA SER A 10 16.43 6.37 -19.28
C SER A 10 15.23 5.62 -18.68
N THR A 11 14.63 4.70 -19.42
CA THR A 11 13.49 3.89 -18.96
C THR A 11 13.86 2.42 -18.90
N SER A 12 13.85 1.84 -17.71
CA SER A 12 14.02 0.41 -17.50
C SER A 12 12.73 -0.23 -17.02
N TYR A 13 12.36 -1.36 -17.63
CA TYR A 13 11.24 -2.18 -17.19
C TYR A 13 11.76 -3.34 -16.34
N LEU A 14 11.10 -3.56 -15.20
CA LEU A 14 11.47 -4.60 -14.25
C LEU A 14 10.54 -5.80 -14.38
N GLU A 15 11.10 -7.00 -14.25
CA GLU A 15 10.34 -8.24 -14.31
C GLU A 15 10.44 -9.04 -13.01
N PRO A 16 9.36 -9.74 -12.60
CA PRO A 16 9.39 -10.62 -11.44
C PRO A 16 10.49 -11.67 -11.57
N GLY A 17 11.20 -11.92 -10.47
CA GLY A 17 12.37 -12.79 -10.43
C GLY A 17 13.68 -12.10 -10.78
N GLN A 18 13.65 -10.88 -11.35
CA GLN A 18 14.87 -10.14 -11.68
C GLN A 18 15.65 -9.74 -10.42
N VAL A 19 16.98 -9.84 -10.53
CA VAL A 19 17.93 -9.29 -9.57
C VAL A 19 18.66 -8.15 -10.27
N ILE A 20 18.74 -7.00 -9.61
CA ILE A 20 19.42 -5.80 -10.09
C ILE A 20 20.57 -5.53 -9.12
N ASP A 21 21.79 -5.56 -9.63
CA ASP A 21 22.97 -5.14 -8.87
C ASP A 21 23.04 -3.60 -8.91
N LEU A 22 22.95 -2.98 -7.74
CA LEU A 22 23.10 -1.54 -7.55
C LEU A 22 24.48 -1.27 -6.97
N ASP A 23 25.52 -1.52 -7.79
CA ASP A 23 26.93 -1.54 -7.39
C ASP A 23 27.38 -0.25 -6.69
N GLU A 24 26.88 0.91 -7.15
CA GLU A 24 27.16 2.22 -6.55
C GLU A 24 26.79 2.29 -5.05
N PHE A 25 25.77 1.54 -4.64
CA PHE A 25 25.31 1.47 -3.26
C PHE A 25 25.71 0.17 -2.56
N ASN A 26 26.39 -0.75 -3.27
CA ASN A 26 26.69 -2.09 -2.81
C ASN A 26 25.44 -2.86 -2.30
N ILE A 27 24.32 -2.70 -3.01
CA ILE A 27 23.01 -3.28 -2.68
C ILE A 27 22.52 -4.13 -3.85
N LYS A 28 21.75 -5.18 -3.57
CA LYS A 28 21.00 -5.92 -4.59
C LYS A 28 19.51 -5.66 -4.44
N ALA A 29 18.81 -5.39 -5.54
CA ALA A 29 17.36 -5.29 -5.56
C ALA A 29 16.73 -6.53 -6.21
N PHE A 30 15.79 -7.14 -5.50
CA PHE A 30 15.03 -8.31 -5.91
C PHE A 30 13.61 -7.88 -6.29
N VAL A 31 13.20 -8.14 -7.53
CA VAL A 31 11.89 -7.76 -8.05
C VAL A 31 10.91 -8.90 -7.81
N LEU A 32 10.05 -8.79 -6.78
CA LEU A 32 9.14 -9.86 -6.35
C LEU A 32 7.84 -9.88 -7.17
N GLY A 33 7.38 -8.71 -7.62
CA GLY A 33 6.11 -8.55 -8.31
C GLY A 33 6.10 -7.35 -9.25
N PRO A 34 5.01 -7.16 -10.01
CA PRO A 34 3.74 -7.88 -9.90
C PRO A 34 3.70 -9.25 -10.60
N PRO A 35 2.85 -10.20 -10.17
CA PRO A 35 2.67 -11.46 -10.89
C PRO A 35 2.27 -11.24 -12.36
N ARG A 36 2.72 -12.15 -13.22
CA ARG A 36 2.27 -12.21 -14.63
C ARG A 36 1.04 -13.10 -14.84
N ASP A 37 0.66 -13.86 -13.81
CA ASP A 37 -0.53 -14.72 -13.81
C ASP A 37 -1.80 -13.88 -13.56
N GLU A 38 -2.76 -13.95 -14.49
CA GLU A 38 -4.02 -13.18 -14.40
C GLU A 38 -4.88 -13.56 -13.19
N VAL A 39 -4.85 -14.83 -12.76
CA VAL A 39 -5.62 -15.31 -11.61
C VAL A 39 -5.05 -14.68 -10.34
N LEU A 40 -3.73 -14.65 -10.20
CA LEU A 40 -3.06 -14.01 -9.08
C LEU A 40 -3.23 -12.49 -9.09
N LEU A 41 -3.22 -11.84 -10.26
CA LEU A 41 -3.53 -10.41 -10.35
C LEU A 41 -4.94 -10.10 -9.82
N ARG A 42 -5.93 -10.94 -10.14
CA ARG A 42 -7.32 -10.78 -9.67
C ARG A 42 -7.58 -11.34 -8.26
N LYS A 43 -6.57 -11.90 -7.57
CA LYS A 43 -6.71 -12.46 -6.21
C LYS A 43 -6.53 -11.38 -5.14
N ASP A 44 -7.47 -10.46 -5.06
CA ASP A 44 -7.52 -9.36 -4.09
C ASP A 44 -8.02 -9.83 -2.70
N THR A 45 -8.93 -10.80 -2.70
CA THR A 45 -9.63 -11.29 -1.52
C THR A 45 -8.99 -12.56 -0.95
N PRO A 46 -8.87 -12.67 0.37
CA PRO A 46 -8.50 -13.91 1.03
C PRO A 46 -9.51 -15.03 0.77
N SER A 47 -9.03 -16.27 0.75
CA SER A 47 -9.86 -17.46 0.63
C SER A 47 -10.74 -17.66 1.87
N LYS A 48 -11.95 -18.19 1.67
CA LYS A 48 -12.88 -18.52 2.76
C LYS A 48 -12.40 -19.77 3.52
N GLY A 49 -12.83 -19.92 4.78
CA GLY A 49 -12.62 -21.14 5.56
C GLY A 49 -11.42 -21.11 6.51
N GLN A 50 -10.86 -22.28 6.85
CA GLN A 50 -9.74 -22.43 7.80
C GLN A 50 -8.36 -22.18 7.16
N ALA A 51 -8.22 -22.28 5.84
CA ALA A 51 -6.97 -22.06 5.10
C ALA A 51 -6.79 -20.59 4.67
N LYS A 52 -7.02 -19.64 5.58
CA LYS A 52 -6.92 -18.21 5.26
C LYS A 52 -5.48 -17.81 5.06
N GLU A 53 -5.21 -17.10 3.98
CA GLU A 53 -3.89 -16.55 3.70
C GLU A 53 -3.55 -15.40 4.66
N VAL A 54 -4.55 -14.73 5.24
CA VAL A 54 -4.39 -13.50 6.05
C VAL A 54 -5.01 -13.62 7.45
N TYR A 55 -4.86 -12.58 8.26
CA TYR A 55 -5.25 -12.52 9.69
C TYR A 55 -6.76 -12.31 9.96
N LEU A 56 -7.64 -12.49 8.97
CA LEU A 56 -9.08 -12.26 9.13
C LEU A 56 -9.74 -13.23 10.12
N THR A 57 -10.61 -12.73 10.99
CA THR A 57 -11.55 -13.58 11.77
C THR A 57 -12.70 -14.09 10.88
N ARG A 58 -13.51 -15.04 11.37
CA ARG A 58 -14.67 -15.56 10.60
C ARG A 58 -15.69 -14.47 10.28
N LEU A 59 -15.94 -13.56 11.21
CA LEU A 59 -16.86 -12.44 11.03
C LEU A 59 -16.32 -11.42 10.02
N ASP A 60 -15.03 -11.09 10.13
CA ASP A 60 -14.40 -10.14 9.19
C ASP A 60 -14.34 -10.70 7.76
N ALA A 61 -14.17 -12.01 7.59
CA ALA A 61 -14.18 -12.64 6.27
C ALA A 61 -15.55 -12.59 5.59
N ALA A 62 -16.65 -12.65 6.37
CA ALA A 62 -17.99 -12.45 5.84
C ALA A 62 -18.19 -10.99 5.43
N ALA A 63 -17.81 -10.03 6.28
CA ALA A 63 -17.91 -8.61 5.99
C ALA A 63 -17.06 -8.17 4.78
N ALA A 64 -15.85 -8.72 4.63
CA ALA A 64 -14.99 -8.46 3.47
C ALA A 64 -15.64 -8.99 2.18
N ALA A 65 -16.18 -10.22 2.20
CA ALA A 65 -16.89 -10.78 1.05
C ALA A 65 -18.15 -9.97 0.69
N GLU A 66 -18.93 -9.54 1.68
CA GLU A 66 -20.09 -8.65 1.47
C GLU A 66 -19.67 -7.29 0.90
N SER A 67 -18.58 -6.70 1.38
CA SER A 67 -18.02 -5.45 0.85
C SER A 67 -17.63 -5.59 -0.62
N THR A 68 -16.94 -6.68 -0.99
CA THR A 68 -16.56 -6.96 -2.38
C THR A 68 -17.80 -7.17 -3.27
N VAL A 69 -18.78 -7.95 -2.81
CA VAL A 69 -20.04 -8.18 -3.54
C VAL A 69 -20.81 -6.86 -3.71
N ASN A 70 -20.91 -6.04 -2.66
CA ASN A 70 -21.58 -4.74 -2.72
C ASN A 70 -20.83 -3.75 -3.60
N ALA A 71 -19.50 -3.79 -3.65
CA ALA A 71 -18.71 -2.99 -4.58
C ALA A 71 -18.99 -3.40 -6.03
N GLN A 72 -19.04 -4.70 -6.32
CA GLN A 72 -19.41 -5.26 -7.62
C GLN A 72 -20.86 -4.97 -7.99
N LEU A 73 -21.78 -5.01 -7.04
CA LEU A 73 -23.21 -4.74 -7.26
C LEU A 73 -23.45 -3.24 -7.47
N SER A 74 -22.73 -2.38 -6.74
CA SER A 74 -22.76 -0.93 -6.94
C SER A 74 -22.20 -0.52 -8.31
N LEU A 75 -21.22 -1.25 -8.83
CA LEU A 75 -20.71 -1.08 -10.20
C LEU A 75 -21.79 -1.40 -11.25
N LEU A 76 -22.62 -2.40 -11.00
CA LEU A 76 -23.75 -2.76 -11.86
C LEU A 76 -24.95 -1.80 -11.69
N ALA A 77 -25.10 -1.20 -10.51
CA ALA A 77 -26.25 -0.39 -10.14
C ALA A 77 -26.09 1.11 -10.40
N ASN A 78 -25.07 1.56 -11.14
CA ASN A 78 -24.73 2.98 -11.31
C ASN A 78 -25.88 3.80 -11.96
N ARG A 79 -26.80 4.26 -11.12
CA ARG A 79 -27.72 5.38 -11.32
C ARG A 79 -27.31 6.51 -10.37
N THR A 80 -26.76 7.57 -10.97
CA THR A 80 -26.89 9.00 -10.63
C THR A 80 -26.62 9.51 -9.19
N ASP A 81 -25.61 10.39 -9.10
CA ASP A 81 -25.65 11.71 -8.41
C ASP A 81 -25.50 11.86 -6.89
N THR A 82 -24.68 11.06 -6.19
CA THR A 82 -24.38 11.38 -4.76
C THR A 82 -22.93 11.37 -4.32
N VAL A 83 -21.96 11.18 -5.20
CA VAL A 83 -20.54 11.21 -4.79
C VAL A 83 -19.79 12.42 -5.37
N LEU A 84 -19.19 13.19 -4.46
CA LEU A 84 -18.46 14.42 -4.76
C LEU A 84 -16.95 14.16 -4.73
N PRO A 85 -16.17 14.67 -5.70
CA PRO A 85 -14.75 14.34 -5.88
C PRO A 85 -13.78 14.98 -4.88
N PHE A 86 -14.27 15.72 -3.88
CA PHE A 86 -13.44 16.45 -2.91
C PHE A 86 -13.95 16.20 -1.50
N SER A 87 -13.05 16.10 -0.51
CA SER A 87 -13.44 15.98 0.91
C SER A 87 -14.19 17.23 1.38
N ALA A 88 -15.06 17.09 2.40
CA ALA A 88 -15.96 18.16 2.87
C ALA A 88 -15.22 19.48 3.17
N VAL A 89 -13.97 19.41 3.61
CA VAL A 89 -13.12 20.57 3.94
C VAL A 89 -12.75 21.40 2.70
N TYR A 90 -12.67 20.76 1.54
CA TYR A 90 -12.40 21.39 0.25
C TYR A 90 -13.67 21.70 -0.56
N GLN A 91 -14.85 21.33 -0.03
CA GLN A 91 -16.12 21.64 -0.66
C GLN A 91 -16.57 23.06 -0.33
N ARG A 92 -17.13 23.75 -1.33
CA ARG A 92 -17.87 25.01 -1.12
C ARG A 92 -19.36 24.73 -1.25
N PRO A 93 -20.14 24.76 -0.16
CA PRO A 93 -21.57 24.54 -0.24
C PRO A 93 -22.23 25.61 -1.10
N LEU A 94 -22.89 25.18 -2.19
CA LEU A 94 -23.81 26.03 -2.93
C LEU A 94 -25.01 26.27 -2.01
N LYS A 95 -25.05 27.43 -1.34
CA LYS A 95 -26.22 27.81 -0.54
C LYS A 95 -27.45 27.73 -1.44
N GLU A 96 -28.39 26.90 -1.02
CA GLU A 96 -29.69 26.69 -1.64
C GLU A 96 -30.33 28.03 -2.00
N LYS A 97 -31.03 28.05 -3.14
CA LYS A 97 -31.53 29.22 -3.89
C LYS A 97 -32.31 30.23 -3.03
N THR A 98 -31.63 30.97 -2.16
CA THR A 98 -32.06 32.31 -1.80
C THR A 98 -31.77 33.17 -3.01
N ARG A 99 -32.80 33.83 -3.55
CA ARG A 99 -32.72 34.86 -4.59
C ARG A 99 -31.68 35.91 -4.16
N ARG A 100 -30.40 35.65 -4.44
CA ARG A 100 -29.32 36.63 -4.28
C ARG A 100 -29.51 37.66 -5.38
N LYS A 101 -29.72 38.93 -4.99
CA LYS A 101 -29.48 40.09 -5.86
C LYS A 101 -28.18 39.85 -6.62
N LYS A 102 -28.19 40.02 -7.95
CA LYS A 102 -27.10 39.75 -8.90
C LYS A 102 -25.73 39.99 -8.25
N ALA A 103 -25.16 38.96 -7.62
CA ALA A 103 -23.80 38.99 -7.15
C ALA A 103 -22.96 38.92 -8.41
N THR A 104 -22.11 39.92 -8.62
CA THR A 104 -21.09 39.95 -9.67
C THR A 104 -20.47 38.56 -9.78
N LYS A 105 -20.65 37.90 -10.93
CA LYS A 105 -20.07 36.58 -11.23
C LYS A 105 -18.64 36.58 -10.72
N SER A 106 -18.33 35.76 -9.72
CA SER A 106 -16.98 35.67 -9.15
C SER A 106 -16.00 35.45 -10.30
N GLY A 107 -14.83 36.12 -10.29
CA GLY A 107 -13.85 36.05 -11.38
C GLY A 107 -13.53 34.61 -11.80
N VAL A 108 -13.54 33.68 -10.83
CA VAL A 108 -13.38 32.24 -11.03
C VAL A 108 -14.44 31.64 -11.97
N ARG A 109 -15.71 31.98 -11.81
CA ARG A 109 -16.79 31.44 -12.66
C ARG A 109 -16.69 31.97 -14.10
N LYS A 110 -16.34 33.25 -14.25
CA LYS A 110 -16.08 33.85 -15.58
C LYS A 110 -14.88 33.21 -16.27
N LEU A 111 -13.80 32.92 -15.53
CA LEU A 111 -12.61 32.24 -16.06
C LEU A 111 -12.91 30.78 -16.43
N TYR A 112 -13.73 30.08 -15.63
CA TYR A 112 -14.09 28.69 -15.91
C TYR A 112 -15.06 28.57 -17.10
N ASP A 113 -16.07 29.44 -17.20
CA ASP A 113 -17.08 29.40 -18.27
C ASP A 113 -16.58 30.03 -19.60
N ALA A 114 -15.34 30.55 -19.65
CA ALA A 114 -14.81 31.23 -20.84
C ALA A 114 -14.68 30.25 -22.03
N PRO A 115 -15.05 30.65 -23.27
CA PRO A 115 -15.03 29.77 -24.44
C PRO A 115 -13.65 29.15 -24.73
N ALA A 116 -12.57 29.91 -24.51
CA ALA A 116 -11.19 29.46 -24.69
C ALA A 116 -10.79 28.35 -23.70
N GLU A 117 -11.50 28.23 -22.58
CA GLU A 117 -11.18 27.33 -21.49
C GLU A 117 -11.98 26.03 -21.56
N LYS A 118 -12.78 25.84 -22.63
CA LYS A 118 -13.65 24.67 -22.85
C LYS A 118 -12.93 23.33 -22.70
N TRP A 119 -11.64 23.27 -23.05
CA TRP A 119 -10.80 22.07 -22.98
C TRP A 119 -10.49 21.59 -21.55
N ARG A 120 -10.57 22.47 -20.55
CA ARG A 120 -10.31 22.15 -19.13
C ARG A 120 -11.58 22.15 -18.27
N ARG A 121 -12.74 22.34 -18.88
CA ARG A 121 -14.02 22.26 -18.17
C ARG A 121 -14.40 20.79 -17.98
N ILE A 122 -14.94 20.49 -16.81
CA ILE A 122 -15.43 19.19 -16.41
C ILE A 122 -16.97 19.32 -16.32
N ASP A 123 -17.62 19.41 -17.48
CA ASP A 123 -19.05 19.75 -17.58
C ASP A 123 -19.97 18.53 -17.73
N SER A 124 -19.44 17.40 -18.18
CA SER A 124 -20.22 16.20 -18.53
C SER A 124 -19.46 14.94 -18.13
N ASP A 125 -20.04 14.18 -17.20
CA ASP A 125 -19.83 12.74 -17.05
C ASP A 125 -18.41 12.22 -16.81
N TRP A 126 -17.82 12.62 -15.69
CA TRP A 126 -16.61 11.96 -15.21
C TRP A 126 -16.56 11.61 -13.74
N THR A 127 -17.40 12.17 -12.87
CA THR A 127 -17.25 11.93 -11.42
C THR A 127 -17.67 10.52 -10.99
N GLY A 128 -18.83 10.03 -11.45
CA GLY A 128 -19.33 8.70 -11.04
C GLY A 128 -18.61 7.53 -11.70
N SER A 129 -18.09 7.72 -12.91
CA SER A 129 -17.33 6.70 -13.66
C SER A 129 -15.84 6.71 -13.29
N ILE A 130 -15.21 7.87 -13.04
CA ILE A 130 -13.82 7.93 -12.54
C ILE A 130 -13.73 7.35 -11.15
N GLU A 131 -14.69 7.55 -10.25
CA GLU A 131 -14.56 7.00 -8.90
C GLU A 131 -14.73 5.48 -8.87
N ALA A 132 -15.75 4.95 -9.57
CA ALA A 132 -15.93 3.51 -9.69
C ALA A 132 -14.79 2.84 -10.48
N LEU A 133 -14.24 3.52 -11.49
CA LEU A 133 -13.06 3.09 -12.22
C LEU A 133 -11.79 3.25 -11.39
N ALA A 134 -11.64 4.29 -10.58
CA ALA A 134 -10.49 4.53 -9.71
C ALA A 134 -10.50 3.56 -8.54
N LEU A 135 -11.67 3.17 -8.02
CA LEU A 135 -11.81 2.14 -6.99
C LEU A 135 -11.66 0.73 -7.56
N LYS A 136 -12.15 0.47 -8.78
CA LYS A 136 -11.90 -0.79 -9.49
C LYS A 136 -10.44 -0.90 -9.93
N MET A 137 -9.85 0.21 -10.40
CA MET A 137 -8.42 0.31 -10.61
C MET A 137 -7.73 0.09 -9.28
N ASP A 138 -8.05 0.79 -8.21
CA ASP A 138 -7.42 0.58 -6.90
C ASP A 138 -7.51 -0.90 -6.47
N SER A 139 -8.70 -1.52 -6.42
CA SER A 139 -8.85 -2.95 -6.05
C SER A 139 -8.14 -3.92 -7.01
N ASP A 140 -8.23 -3.72 -8.33
CA ASP A 140 -7.61 -4.61 -9.34
C ASP A 140 -6.11 -4.27 -9.58
N THR A 141 -5.63 -3.11 -9.14
CA THR A 141 -4.25 -2.59 -9.37
C THR A 141 -3.34 -2.89 -8.19
N ASN A 142 -3.87 -3.14 -7.00
CA ASN A 142 -3.03 -3.41 -5.83
C ASN A 142 -2.10 -4.62 -6.02
N ASN A 143 -2.59 -5.70 -6.64
CA ASN A 143 -1.72 -6.83 -7.02
C ASN A 143 -0.78 -6.52 -8.19
N THR A 144 -0.98 -5.40 -8.92
CA THR A 144 0.00 -4.88 -9.90
C THR A 144 1.14 -4.08 -9.26
N SER A 145 1.19 -4.01 -7.91
CA SER A 145 2.28 -3.36 -7.18
C SER A 145 3.65 -3.94 -7.56
N LEU A 146 4.57 -3.02 -7.89
CA LEU A 146 6.00 -3.31 -7.93
C LEU A 146 6.48 -3.56 -6.50
N ALA A 147 6.72 -4.82 -6.17
CA ALA A 147 7.22 -5.24 -4.87
C ALA A 147 8.74 -5.48 -4.97
N LEU A 148 9.49 -4.85 -4.08
CA LEU A 148 10.96 -4.89 -4.07
C LEU A 148 11.49 -5.35 -2.71
N ALA A 149 12.55 -6.14 -2.73
CA ALA A 149 13.39 -6.40 -1.57
C ALA A 149 14.81 -5.91 -1.86
N PHE A 150 15.39 -5.14 -0.94
CA PHE A 150 16.76 -4.66 -1.05
C PHE A 150 17.64 -5.40 -0.06
N GLU A 151 18.67 -6.09 -0.55
CA GLU A 151 19.69 -6.71 0.28
C GLU A 151 20.86 -5.75 0.48
N LEU A 152 21.15 -5.46 1.74
CA LEU A 152 22.25 -4.61 2.18
C LEU A 152 23.58 -5.39 2.20
N PRO A 153 24.74 -4.71 2.26
CA PRO A 153 26.06 -5.35 2.26
C PRO A 153 26.26 -6.44 3.33
N ASP A 154 25.59 -6.33 4.47
CA ASP A 154 25.66 -7.30 5.58
C ASP A 154 24.58 -8.41 5.50
N GLY A 155 23.86 -8.48 4.38
CA GLY A 155 22.85 -9.49 4.07
C GLY A 155 21.46 -9.23 4.66
N GLN A 156 21.26 -8.10 5.35
CA GLN A 156 19.94 -7.64 5.80
C GLN A 156 19.03 -7.33 4.60
N VAL A 157 17.73 -7.61 4.74
CA VAL A 157 16.74 -7.30 3.71
C VAL A 157 15.77 -6.22 4.17
N LEU A 158 15.57 -5.21 3.32
CA LEU A 158 14.52 -4.20 3.46
C LEU A 158 13.40 -4.52 2.47
N LEU A 159 12.20 -4.80 2.96
CA LEU A 159 11.05 -5.22 2.14
C LEU A 159 10.06 -4.08 1.90
N PHE A 160 9.78 -3.81 0.63
CA PHE A 160 8.86 -2.78 0.13
C PHE A 160 7.84 -3.40 -0.83
N PRO A 161 6.73 -3.95 -0.31
CA PRO A 161 5.69 -4.62 -1.11
C PRO A 161 4.77 -3.65 -1.86
N GLY A 162 4.92 -2.33 -1.70
CA GLY A 162 3.95 -1.36 -2.20
C GLY A 162 2.58 -1.58 -1.57
N ASP A 163 1.55 -1.73 -2.39
CA ASP A 163 0.19 -2.06 -1.96
C ASP A 163 -0.20 -3.50 -2.36
N ALA A 164 0.79 -4.39 -2.47
CA ALA A 164 0.60 -5.80 -2.74
C ALA A 164 -0.45 -6.43 -1.80
N GLN A 165 -1.40 -7.15 -2.40
CA GLN A 165 -2.41 -7.94 -1.71
C GLN A 165 -2.12 -9.44 -1.88
N VAL A 166 -3.07 -10.27 -1.45
CA VAL A 166 -2.92 -11.74 -1.37
C VAL A 166 -2.30 -12.35 -2.62
N GLY A 167 -2.81 -12.03 -3.81
CA GLY A 167 -2.31 -12.57 -5.07
C GLY A 167 -0.84 -12.28 -5.35
N ASN A 168 -0.38 -11.07 -5.06
CA ASN A 168 1.01 -10.69 -5.21
C ASN A 168 1.89 -11.47 -4.21
N TRP A 169 1.51 -11.53 -2.92
CA TRP A 169 2.23 -12.33 -1.91
C TRP A 169 2.33 -13.82 -2.27
N LEU A 170 1.25 -14.43 -2.74
CA LEU A 170 1.23 -15.84 -3.15
C LEU A 170 2.18 -16.09 -4.32
N SER A 171 2.26 -15.14 -5.26
CA SER A 171 3.11 -15.29 -6.44
C SER A 171 4.60 -15.40 -6.14
N TRP A 172 5.06 -14.90 -4.99
CA TRP A 172 6.50 -14.90 -4.66
C TRP A 172 7.02 -16.29 -4.35
N ASN A 173 6.16 -17.19 -3.85
CA ASN A 173 6.58 -18.50 -3.38
C ASN A 173 7.00 -19.44 -4.53
N ASP A 174 6.51 -19.20 -5.74
CA ASP A 174 6.82 -20.00 -6.92
C ASP A 174 7.96 -19.37 -7.75
N GLN A 175 8.63 -18.36 -7.20
CA GLN A 175 9.70 -17.60 -7.85
C GLN A 175 11.07 -17.86 -7.21
N THR A 176 12.10 -17.69 -8.04
CA THR A 176 13.51 -17.68 -7.66
C THR A 176 14.17 -16.43 -8.20
N TYR A 177 15.24 -16.01 -7.53
CA TYR A 177 15.96 -14.79 -7.86
C TYR A 177 17.47 -15.09 -7.96
N PRO A 178 18.05 -15.08 -9.18
CA PRO A 178 17.39 -14.93 -10.49
C PRO A 178 16.49 -16.15 -10.81
N PRO A 179 15.62 -16.07 -11.84
CA PRO A 179 14.73 -17.17 -12.20
C PRO A 179 15.51 -18.45 -12.51
N ALA A 180 15.00 -19.61 -12.10
CA ALA A 180 15.68 -20.92 -12.23
C ALA A 180 16.18 -21.25 -13.65
N ALA A 181 15.50 -20.78 -14.71
CA ALA A 181 15.99 -20.92 -16.08
C ALA A 181 17.34 -20.22 -16.35
N LYS A 182 17.70 -19.24 -15.51
CA LYS A 182 18.94 -18.44 -15.58
C LYS A 182 20.00 -18.91 -14.57
N THR A 183 19.73 -19.88 -13.69
CA THR A 183 20.61 -20.26 -12.57
C THR A 183 21.61 -21.38 -12.88
N MET A 184 21.61 -21.93 -14.10
CA MET A 184 22.52 -23.01 -14.51
C MET A 184 24.02 -22.66 -14.38
N SER A 185 24.37 -21.38 -14.20
CA SER A 185 25.73 -20.89 -14.02
C SER A 185 25.99 -20.13 -12.70
N SER A 186 24.99 -19.93 -11.85
CA SER A 186 25.08 -18.98 -10.72
C SER A 186 24.50 -19.55 -9.41
N GLY A 187 25.33 -20.25 -8.62
CA GLY A 187 25.04 -20.60 -7.22
C GLY A 187 23.67 -21.25 -6.97
N LYS A 188 23.25 -21.30 -5.69
CA LYS A 188 21.88 -21.69 -5.32
C LYS A 188 20.97 -20.48 -5.52
N PRO A 189 19.81 -20.60 -6.21
CA PRO A 189 18.87 -19.49 -6.34
C PRO A 189 18.36 -19.02 -4.98
N VAL A 190 18.22 -17.70 -4.83
CA VAL A 190 17.55 -17.09 -3.68
C VAL A 190 16.04 -17.29 -3.85
N THR A 191 15.35 -17.69 -2.79
CA THR A 191 13.88 -17.82 -2.76
C THR A 191 13.22 -16.65 -2.04
N ALA A 192 11.91 -16.48 -2.21
CA ALA A 192 11.17 -15.50 -1.41
C ALA A 192 11.25 -15.79 0.10
N GLU A 193 11.30 -17.07 0.49
CA GLU A 193 11.51 -17.46 1.89
C GLU A 193 12.88 -17.01 2.40
N ASP A 194 13.95 -17.15 1.61
CA ASP A 194 15.29 -16.67 1.99
C ASP A 194 15.33 -15.15 2.19
N LEU A 195 14.59 -14.39 1.37
CA LEU A 195 14.46 -12.92 1.52
C LEU A 195 13.65 -12.55 2.77
N LEU A 196 12.49 -13.20 2.97
CA LEU A 196 11.62 -12.93 4.12
C LEU A 196 12.32 -13.26 5.44
N ARG A 197 13.05 -14.37 5.53
CA ARG A 197 13.79 -14.75 6.74
C ARG A 197 14.88 -13.76 7.13
N ARG A 198 15.43 -13.01 6.18
CA ARG A 198 16.47 -11.98 6.38
C ARG A 198 15.91 -10.56 6.46
N THR A 199 14.59 -10.41 6.38
CA THR A 199 13.94 -9.10 6.43
C THR A 199 14.09 -8.48 7.81
N THR A 200 14.74 -7.32 7.88
CA THR A 200 14.92 -6.55 9.12
C THR A 200 14.11 -5.26 9.13
N PHE A 201 13.66 -4.80 7.97
CA PHE A 201 12.70 -3.71 7.83
C PHE A 201 11.56 -4.13 6.90
N TYR A 202 10.33 -3.89 7.34
CA TYR A 202 9.13 -4.15 6.56
C TYR A 202 8.26 -2.90 6.44
N LYS A 203 8.19 -2.29 5.25
CA LYS A 203 7.13 -1.32 4.94
C LYS A 203 5.85 -2.11 4.75
N VAL A 204 4.93 -2.01 5.70
CA VAL A 204 3.69 -2.78 5.67
C VAL A 204 2.91 -2.45 4.41
N GLY A 205 2.54 -3.49 3.67
CA GLY A 205 1.81 -3.34 2.42
C GLY A 205 0.45 -2.69 2.63
N HIS A 206 -0.08 -2.03 1.59
CA HIS A 206 -1.47 -1.57 1.50
C HIS A 206 -1.97 -0.97 2.83
N HIS A 207 -1.19 -0.04 3.40
CA HIS A 207 -1.53 0.69 4.63
C HIS A 207 -1.88 -0.19 5.87
N GLY A 208 -1.55 -1.48 5.86
CA GLY A 208 -1.94 -2.43 6.91
C GLY A 208 -3.39 -2.92 6.82
N SER A 209 -4.03 -2.90 5.64
CA SER A 209 -5.35 -3.51 5.44
C SER A 209 -5.38 -5.01 5.76
N HIS A 210 -6.58 -5.52 5.96
CA HIS A 210 -6.85 -6.92 6.27
C HIS A 210 -6.34 -7.92 5.21
N ASN A 211 -6.16 -7.49 3.96
CA ASN A 211 -5.64 -8.29 2.85
C ASN A 211 -4.20 -7.93 2.43
N ALA A 212 -3.54 -7.05 3.20
CA ALA A 212 -2.24 -6.48 2.85
C ALA A 212 -1.04 -7.40 3.08
N THR A 213 -1.15 -8.36 3.99
CA THR A 213 -0.03 -9.22 4.39
C THR A 213 -0.53 -10.62 4.68
N VAL A 214 0.03 -11.59 3.97
CA VAL A 214 -0.27 -13.00 4.23
C VAL A 214 0.48 -13.49 5.48
N LYS A 215 -0.12 -14.43 6.20
CA LYS A 215 0.33 -14.99 7.46
C LYS A 215 1.49 -15.98 7.24
N ALA A 216 1.18 -17.23 6.89
CA ALA A 216 2.15 -18.32 6.83
C ALA A 216 3.24 -18.13 5.77
N LEU A 217 2.89 -17.54 4.62
CA LEU A 217 3.81 -17.30 3.51
C LEU A 217 4.45 -15.90 3.53
N GLY A 218 4.13 -15.08 4.53
CA GLY A 218 4.53 -13.68 4.60
C GLY A 218 5.12 -13.35 5.96
N LEU A 219 4.35 -12.66 6.82
CA LEU A 219 4.85 -12.15 8.10
C LEU A 219 5.42 -13.24 9.02
N GLU A 220 4.90 -14.47 8.99
CA GLU A 220 5.44 -15.56 9.82
C GLU A 220 6.83 -16.04 9.39
N ARG A 221 7.19 -15.85 8.11
CA ARG A 221 8.53 -16.15 7.58
C ARG A 221 9.55 -15.06 7.92
N MET A 222 9.12 -13.87 8.35
CA MET A 222 10.00 -12.81 8.82
C MET A 222 10.45 -13.11 10.26
N VAL A 223 11.52 -13.91 10.37
CA VAL A 223 11.99 -14.47 11.64
C VAL A 223 13.22 -13.76 12.21
N ASP A 224 13.81 -12.78 11.50
CA ASP A 224 14.98 -12.05 12.00
C ASP A 224 14.60 -11.24 13.25
N PRO A 225 15.31 -11.41 14.39
CA PRO A 225 15.00 -10.73 15.64
C PRO A 225 15.19 -9.21 15.56
N ARG A 226 15.83 -8.68 14.50
CA ARG A 226 15.97 -7.25 14.23
C ARG A 226 14.73 -6.63 13.58
N LEU A 227 13.74 -7.42 13.17
CA LEU A 227 12.58 -6.95 12.41
C LEU A 227 11.90 -5.73 13.05
N VAL A 228 11.69 -4.70 12.23
CA VAL A 228 10.89 -3.51 12.51
C VAL A 228 9.87 -3.33 11.39
N ALA A 229 8.74 -2.68 11.70
CA ALA A 229 7.70 -2.41 10.72
C ALA A 229 7.39 -0.91 10.61
N ALA A 230 7.14 -0.44 9.39
CA ALA A 230 6.64 0.90 9.12
C ALA A 230 5.25 0.79 8.47
N ILE A 231 4.22 1.32 9.14
CA ILE A 231 2.83 1.27 8.65
C ILE A 231 2.51 2.64 8.03
N PRO A 232 2.39 2.74 6.69
CA PRO A 232 2.22 4.02 6.01
C PRO A 232 0.75 4.49 6.07
N VAL A 233 0.16 4.58 7.27
CA VAL A 233 -1.23 4.98 7.47
C VAL A 233 -1.34 6.09 8.51
N VAL A 234 -2.26 7.01 8.26
CA VAL A 234 -2.80 7.94 9.26
C VAL A 234 -4.20 7.42 9.55
N GLU A 235 -4.39 6.79 10.70
CA GLU A 235 -5.64 6.13 11.08
C GLU A 235 -6.82 7.09 11.06
N ALA A 236 -6.62 8.33 11.53
CA ALA A 236 -7.68 9.37 11.49
C ALA A 236 -8.15 9.68 10.06
N VAL A 237 -7.26 9.63 9.07
CA VAL A 237 -7.60 9.82 7.65
C VAL A 237 -8.25 8.56 7.11
N ALA A 238 -7.73 7.37 7.41
CA ALA A 238 -8.31 6.10 6.99
C ALA A 238 -9.76 5.93 7.49
N ALA A 239 -10.03 6.29 8.74
CA ALA A 239 -11.33 6.16 9.39
C ALA A 239 -12.44 7.03 8.76
N ILE A 240 -12.09 8.01 7.93
CA ILE A 240 -13.03 8.86 7.17
C ILE A 240 -12.97 8.62 5.65
N GLN A 241 -12.09 7.71 5.18
CA GLN A 241 -11.98 7.27 3.78
C GLN A 241 -12.86 6.04 3.52
N GLY A 242 -13.48 5.95 2.33
CA GLY A 242 -14.37 4.83 1.95
C GLY A 242 -15.80 5.28 1.60
N LYS A 243 -16.49 4.52 0.71
CA LYS A 243 -17.74 4.93 0.05
C LYS A 243 -18.88 5.37 0.99
N GLY A 244 -19.37 6.60 0.81
CA GLY A 244 -20.78 6.98 0.94
C GLY A 244 -21.40 7.13 2.34
N ARG A 245 -20.69 7.61 3.37
CA ARG A 245 -21.24 7.60 4.74
C ARG A 245 -20.92 8.84 5.56
N ALA A 246 -21.99 9.49 6.04
CA ALA A 246 -21.99 10.63 6.95
C ALA A 246 -21.89 10.22 8.43
N GLU A 247 -21.73 8.93 8.73
CA GLU A 247 -21.77 8.36 10.08
C GLU A 247 -20.36 7.99 10.59
N PRO A 248 -19.99 8.34 11.84
CA PRO A 248 -18.74 7.91 12.48
C PRO A 248 -18.57 6.38 12.52
N GLY A 249 -17.38 5.87 12.20
CA GLY A 249 -17.06 4.43 12.18
C GLY A 249 -17.21 3.73 10.83
N SER A 250 -17.48 4.50 9.77
CA SER A 250 -17.76 4.01 8.41
C SER A 250 -16.55 3.81 7.51
N GLY A 251 -15.39 4.37 7.86
CA GLY A 251 -14.23 4.38 6.98
C GLY A 251 -13.38 3.13 7.05
N TRP A 252 -12.20 3.19 6.43
CA TRP A 252 -11.26 2.08 6.43
C TRP A 252 -10.75 1.77 7.84
N ARG A 253 -10.89 0.52 8.25
CA ARG A 253 -10.33 -0.02 9.50
C ARG A 253 -8.86 -0.39 9.28
N MET A 254 -8.01 0.62 9.18
CA MET A 254 -6.57 0.47 8.95
C MET A 254 -5.75 1.23 10.02
N PRO A 255 -4.71 0.61 10.60
CA PRO A 255 -4.27 -0.76 10.35
C PRO A 255 -5.29 -1.80 10.87
N PHE A 256 -5.41 -2.93 10.18
CA PHE A 256 -6.29 -4.00 10.60
C PHE A 256 -5.80 -4.60 11.92
N GLU A 257 -6.67 -4.64 12.92
CA GLU A 257 -6.31 -4.92 14.32
C GLU A 257 -5.51 -6.23 14.50
N GLU A 258 -5.93 -7.32 13.86
CA GLU A 258 -5.25 -8.62 14.01
C GLU A 258 -3.89 -8.65 13.30
N LEU A 259 -3.74 -7.93 12.18
CA LEU A 259 -2.44 -7.76 11.54
C LEU A 259 -1.53 -6.88 12.42
N TYR A 260 -2.07 -5.81 13.00
CA TYR A 260 -1.33 -4.93 13.90
C TYR A 260 -0.82 -5.68 15.13
N LYS A 261 -1.65 -6.51 15.78
CA LYS A 261 -1.23 -7.39 16.89
C LYS A 261 -0.09 -8.33 16.48
N ALA A 262 -0.21 -8.98 15.32
CA ALA A 262 0.84 -9.86 14.81
C ALA A 262 2.16 -9.11 14.54
N LEU A 263 2.07 -7.89 13.98
CA LEU A 263 3.23 -7.02 13.80
C LEU A 263 3.84 -6.63 15.14
N GLN A 264 3.04 -6.27 16.14
CA GLN A 264 3.53 -5.92 17.48
C GLN A 264 4.29 -7.08 18.11
N GLU A 265 3.79 -8.31 17.99
CA GLU A 265 4.45 -9.50 18.49
C GLU A 265 5.78 -9.75 17.77
N LYS A 266 5.76 -9.81 16.42
CA LYS A 266 6.94 -10.13 15.60
C LYS A 266 8.04 -9.07 15.70
N THR A 267 7.67 -7.80 15.83
CA THR A 267 8.62 -6.69 15.93
C THR A 267 8.97 -6.34 17.38
N LYS A 268 8.40 -7.02 18.39
CA LYS A 268 8.51 -6.63 19.80
C LYS A 268 8.10 -5.16 20.04
N GLY A 269 7.06 -4.72 19.32
CA GLY A 269 6.51 -3.37 19.36
C GLY A 269 7.32 -2.31 18.60
N ARG A 270 8.36 -2.67 17.85
CA ARG A 270 9.14 -1.73 17.01
C ARG A 270 8.40 -1.40 15.73
N ILE A 271 7.38 -0.57 15.87
CA ILE A 271 6.51 -0.10 14.79
C ILE A 271 6.62 1.42 14.72
N VAL A 272 6.72 1.95 13.50
CA VAL A 272 6.52 3.37 13.19
C VAL A 272 5.24 3.49 12.35
N GLN A 273 4.32 4.38 12.74
CA GLN A 273 3.07 4.63 12.01
C GLN A 273 2.94 6.11 11.66
N GLY A 274 2.22 6.44 10.57
CA GLY A 274 2.08 7.81 10.06
C GLY A 274 1.51 8.81 11.08
N ASP A 275 0.60 8.38 11.96
CA ASP A 275 0.10 9.13 13.11
C ASP A 275 0.43 8.47 14.46
N GLY A 276 1.49 7.66 14.48
CA GLY A 276 1.97 7.02 15.70
C GLY A 276 2.49 8.01 16.73
N ASN A 277 2.44 7.63 18.01
CA ASN A 277 2.91 8.49 19.10
C ASN A 277 4.44 8.41 19.23
N PRO A 278 5.19 9.50 18.97
CA PRO A 278 6.66 9.48 18.99
C PRO A 278 7.26 9.02 20.31
N THR A 279 6.59 9.29 21.43
CA THR A 279 7.08 8.89 22.77
C THR A 279 6.94 7.39 22.98
N VAL A 280 5.86 6.80 22.48
CA VAL A 280 5.60 5.35 22.56
C VAL A 280 6.57 4.60 21.63
N GLU A 281 6.73 5.06 20.40
CA GLU A 281 7.63 4.46 19.42
C GLU A 281 9.09 4.51 19.90
N LYS A 282 9.60 5.69 20.31
CA LYS A 282 10.96 5.82 20.87
C LYS A 282 11.17 4.91 22.08
N ARG A 283 10.15 4.75 22.94
CA ARG A 283 10.23 3.84 24.10
C ARG A 283 10.32 2.38 23.66
N ALA A 284 9.56 1.96 22.65
CA ALA A 284 9.60 0.59 22.15
C ALA A 284 10.97 0.24 21.57
N PHE A 285 11.54 1.11 20.72
CA PHE A 285 12.88 0.90 20.14
C PHE A 285 13.99 0.88 21.20
N ARG A 286 13.88 1.71 22.25
CA ARG A 286 14.82 1.71 23.36
C ARG A 286 14.71 0.46 24.25
N ASN A 287 13.49 0.03 24.57
CA ASN A 287 13.25 -1.09 25.48
C ASN A 287 13.51 -2.45 24.81
N ASN A 288 13.30 -2.53 23.49
CA ASN A 288 13.46 -3.75 22.71
C ASN A 288 14.46 -3.53 21.54
N PRO A 289 15.74 -3.25 21.80
CA PRO A 289 16.70 -2.92 20.75
C PRO A 289 16.78 -4.02 19.68
N THR A 290 16.93 -3.64 18.41
CA THR A 290 17.07 -4.60 17.30
C THR A 290 18.33 -5.43 17.42
N SER A 291 19.41 -4.84 17.95
CA SER A 291 20.69 -5.49 18.20
C SER A 291 21.31 -4.92 19.47
N ALA A 292 22.01 -5.76 20.22
CA ALA A 292 22.73 -5.34 21.42
C ALA A 292 23.89 -4.38 21.13
N LYS A 293 24.50 -4.51 19.94
CA LYS A 293 25.66 -3.70 19.54
C LYS A 293 25.28 -2.51 18.66
N ARG A 294 24.31 -2.72 17.77
CA ARG A 294 23.96 -1.80 16.68
C ARG A 294 22.44 -1.68 16.53
N PRO A 295 21.75 -1.15 17.55
CA PRO A 295 20.30 -0.99 17.48
C PRO A 295 19.92 0.03 16.40
N VAL A 296 18.79 -0.21 15.73
CA VAL A 296 18.17 0.79 14.87
C VAL A 296 17.76 1.98 15.73
N LYS A 297 18.16 3.17 15.30
CA LYS A 297 17.79 4.43 15.95
C LYS A 297 16.62 5.05 15.21
N ILE A 298 15.73 5.69 15.94
CA ILE A 298 14.62 6.46 15.35
C ILE A 298 14.63 7.89 15.85
N GLU A 299 14.51 8.83 14.92
CA GLU A 299 14.41 10.26 15.18
C GLU A 299 13.15 10.80 14.53
N HIS A 300 12.37 11.55 15.30
CA HIS A 300 11.12 12.14 14.83
C HIS A 300 11.35 13.61 14.53
N SER A 301 10.92 14.00 13.33
CA SER A 301 10.76 15.39 12.89
C SER A 301 9.26 15.71 12.78
N ASP A 302 8.94 16.95 12.45
CA ASP A 302 7.57 17.40 12.20
C ASP A 302 6.98 16.77 10.91
N LEU A 303 7.83 16.34 9.98
CA LEU A 303 7.41 15.86 8.65
C LEU A 303 7.78 14.41 8.34
N PHE A 304 8.76 13.84 9.04
CA PHE A 304 9.24 12.49 8.76
C PHE A 304 9.79 11.83 10.03
N VAL A 305 9.90 10.51 9.96
CA VAL A 305 10.65 9.71 10.93
C VAL A 305 11.87 9.16 10.22
N GLU A 306 13.05 9.46 10.75
CA GLU A 306 14.30 8.88 10.27
C GLU A 306 14.58 7.59 11.03
N MET A 307 14.92 6.52 10.30
CA MET A 307 15.34 5.24 10.86
C MET A 307 16.76 4.95 10.40
N THR A 308 17.71 4.93 11.34
CA THR A 308 19.13 4.69 11.03
C THR A 308 19.49 3.23 11.27
N PHE A 309 19.90 2.54 10.21
CA PHE A 309 20.40 1.16 10.25
C PHE A 309 21.93 1.18 10.19
N ASP A 310 22.58 0.64 11.22
CA ASP A 310 24.03 0.60 11.30
C ASP A 310 24.56 -0.75 10.74
N LEU A 311 25.20 -0.68 9.57
CA LEU A 311 25.56 -1.84 8.74
C LEU A 311 26.97 -2.39 9.00
N SER A 312 27.80 -1.73 9.81
CA SER A 312 29.20 -2.12 10.03
C SER A 312 29.72 -1.75 11.40
#